data_AF-A0A0J9VHA5-F1
#
_entry.id   AF-A0A0J9VHA5-F1
#
_cell.length_a   1.000
_cell.length_b   1.000
_cell.length_c   1.000
_cell.angle_alpha   90.00
_cell.angle_beta   90.00
_cell.angle_gamma   90.00
#
_symmetry.space_group_name_H-M   'P 1'
#
loop_
_entity.id
_entity.type
_entity.pdbx_description
1 polymer ?
#
loop_
_entity_poly.entity_id
_entity_poly.type
_entity_poly.pdbx_seq_one_letter_code
_entity_poly.pdbx_strand_id
1 'polypeptide(L)'
;MNIKYIVYFMVILISCLKIQVELLLPFLINYHELYSYRGIGLKADCIDLKPKNGDKDDIKNFHNICMSITGVIDLFNEIRILNSFDNNKCTVFALWMYDYLIKELKYHYDYSKIAKFINIINPIFKRYSTSIGCKIPSYIGIERYVGTLKILYDFAINYDTIMLHISNNRNKCSEEFSKYIKEKVKLLKEEKENCAHSTHPYCRVFNDIFKQPLIEKLLQLKCTKVTSDEIKTILEEKLQNQHFEDEHYNYIDVHGKNSRIDFRAQEQHKRIISDEPSSTPSNNIMGTTLPVVGSVFTMSLLYRVMIKNL
;
A
#
# COMPACT_ATOMS: atom_id res chain seq x y z
N MET A 1 14.48 -31.97 -5.95
CA MET A 1 14.03 -30.78 -5.19
C MET A 1 12.79 -31.17 -4.39
N ASN A 2 12.70 -30.83 -3.11
CA ASN A 2 11.69 -31.41 -2.21
C ASN A 2 10.36 -30.63 -2.29
N ILE A 3 9.24 -31.30 -2.58
CA ILE A 3 7.93 -30.68 -2.87
C ILE A 3 7.47 -29.75 -1.73
N LYS A 4 7.74 -30.12 -0.46
CA LYS A 4 7.42 -29.27 0.70
C LYS A 4 8.09 -27.89 0.65
N TYR A 5 9.32 -27.80 0.14
CA TYR A 5 10.04 -26.53 0.00
C TYR A 5 9.45 -25.66 -1.12
N ILE A 6 8.99 -26.28 -2.21
CA ILE A 6 8.33 -25.55 -3.31
C ILE A 6 7.01 -24.96 -2.83
N VAL A 7 6.18 -25.73 -2.13
CA VAL A 7 4.91 -25.25 -1.55
C VAL A 7 5.15 -24.14 -0.53
N TYR A 8 6.14 -24.28 0.36
CA TYR A 8 6.48 -23.26 1.35
C TYR A 8 6.97 -21.95 0.70
N PHE A 9 7.83 -22.06 -0.33
CA PHE A 9 8.31 -20.90 -1.08
C PHE A 9 7.17 -20.23 -1.88
N MET A 10 6.29 -21.00 -2.50
CA MET A 10 5.07 -20.48 -3.17
C MET A 10 4.17 -19.72 -2.19
N VAL A 11 3.91 -20.27 -1.00
CA VAL A 11 3.10 -19.60 0.03
C VAL A 11 3.74 -18.29 0.48
N ILE A 12 5.06 -18.28 0.76
CA ILE A 12 5.78 -17.04 1.09
C ILE A 12 5.73 -16.04 -0.06
N LEU A 13 5.93 -16.47 -1.30
CA LEU A 13 5.91 -15.60 -2.48
C LEU A 13 4.51 -14.99 -2.68
N ILE A 14 3.44 -15.78 -2.56
CA ILE A 14 2.05 -15.32 -2.66
C ILE A 14 1.71 -14.37 -1.51
N SER A 15 2.15 -14.65 -0.27
CA SER A 15 1.97 -13.73 0.85
C SER A 15 2.73 -12.42 0.65
N CYS A 16 3.97 -12.47 0.16
CA CYS A 16 4.79 -11.30 -0.13
C CYS A 16 4.21 -10.47 -1.29
N LEU A 17 3.66 -11.12 -2.33
CA LEU A 17 2.94 -10.49 -3.42
C LEU A 17 1.62 -9.85 -2.96
N LYS A 18 0.84 -10.51 -2.09
CA LYS A 18 -0.37 -9.91 -1.48
C LYS A 18 -0.01 -8.66 -0.67
N ILE A 19 1.06 -8.72 0.12
CA ILE A 19 1.62 -7.56 0.86
C ILE A 19 2.07 -6.44 -0.10
N GLN A 20 2.74 -6.76 -1.21
CA GLN A 20 3.17 -5.77 -2.20
C GLN A 20 2.00 -5.10 -2.93
N VAL A 21 0.90 -5.81 -3.20
CA VAL A 21 -0.31 -5.22 -3.80
C VAL A 21 -1.08 -4.38 -2.77
N GLU A 22 -1.17 -4.82 -1.52
CA GLU A 22 -1.72 -4.01 -0.42
C GLU A 22 -0.92 -2.71 -0.21
N LEU A 23 0.40 -2.73 -0.40
CA LEU A 23 1.29 -1.55 -0.38
C LEU A 23 0.99 -0.47 -1.43
N LEU A 24 0.24 -0.79 -2.49
CA LEU A 24 -0.13 0.16 -3.55
C LEU A 24 -1.45 0.89 -3.30
N LEU A 25 -2.16 0.59 -2.21
CA LEU A 25 -3.42 1.24 -1.89
C LEU A 25 -3.18 2.70 -1.43
N PRO A 26 -3.83 3.71 -2.04
CA PRO A 26 -3.54 5.12 -1.78
C PRO A 26 -3.58 5.53 -0.31
N PHE A 27 -4.50 4.98 0.50
CA PHE A 27 -4.54 5.26 1.95
C PHE A 27 -3.23 4.85 2.66
N LEU A 28 -2.65 3.71 2.29
CA LEU A 28 -1.45 3.18 2.94
C LEU A 28 -0.22 3.98 2.54
N ILE A 29 -0.13 4.37 1.26
CA ILE A 29 0.91 5.30 0.77
C ILE A 29 0.84 6.62 1.53
N ASN A 30 -0.36 7.20 1.64
CA ASN A 30 -0.58 8.46 2.36
C ASN A 30 -0.15 8.39 3.84
N TYR A 31 -0.49 7.33 4.56
CA TYR A 31 -0.08 7.19 5.96
C TYR A 31 1.41 6.85 6.11
N HIS A 32 1.99 6.09 5.18
CA HIS A 32 3.43 5.82 5.15
C HIS A 32 4.22 7.13 4.96
N GLU A 33 3.78 8.01 4.07
CA GLU A 33 4.36 9.35 3.88
C GLU A 33 4.35 10.13 5.20
N LEU A 34 3.21 10.20 5.90
CA LEU A 34 3.13 10.89 7.20
C LEU A 34 4.03 10.26 8.29
N TYR A 35 4.22 8.94 8.27
CA TYR A 35 5.17 8.28 9.19
C TYR A 35 6.64 8.56 8.86
N SER A 36 6.98 8.94 7.63
CA SER A 36 8.37 9.25 7.23
C SER A 36 8.95 10.45 7.98
N TYR A 37 8.11 11.38 8.41
CA TYR A 37 8.49 12.59 9.15
C TYR A 37 8.63 12.36 10.67
N ARG A 38 8.66 11.10 11.12
CA ARG A 38 8.93 10.73 12.52
C ARG A 38 10.32 11.20 12.94
N GLY A 39 10.38 12.06 13.96
CA GLY A 39 11.62 12.44 14.64
C GLY A 39 12.35 13.65 14.08
N ILE A 40 11.82 14.29 13.02
CA ILE A 40 12.41 15.50 12.41
C ILE A 40 11.65 16.80 12.71
N GLY A 41 10.65 16.75 13.61
CA GLY A 41 9.82 17.90 13.96
C GLY A 41 10.47 19.00 14.79
N LEU A 42 9.62 19.84 15.37
CA LEU A 42 9.96 21.10 16.02
C LEU A 42 10.62 20.87 17.38
N LYS A 43 11.92 20.55 17.36
CA LYS A 43 12.70 20.11 18.53
C LYS A 43 12.64 21.09 19.71
N ALA A 44 12.73 22.40 19.45
CA ALA A 44 12.65 23.42 20.50
C ALA A 44 11.27 23.41 21.17
N ASP A 45 10.19 23.56 20.38
CA ASP A 45 8.81 23.52 20.87
C ASP A 45 8.49 22.22 21.65
N CYS A 46 8.96 21.07 21.15
CA CYS A 46 8.77 19.77 21.80
C CYS A 46 9.65 19.54 23.04
N ILE A 47 10.60 20.43 23.34
CA ILE A 47 11.32 20.50 24.62
C ILE A 47 10.60 21.47 25.55
N ASP A 48 10.22 22.66 25.07
CA ASP A 48 9.61 23.72 25.87
C ASP A 48 8.21 23.36 26.38
N LEU A 49 7.42 22.64 25.57
CA LEU A 49 6.10 22.13 25.94
C LEU A 49 6.15 20.81 26.72
N LYS A 50 7.33 20.20 26.92
CA LYS A 50 7.42 18.99 27.74
C LYS A 50 6.95 19.35 29.17
N PRO A 51 5.98 18.62 29.76
CA PRO A 51 5.52 18.91 31.11
C PRO A 51 6.71 18.86 32.08
N LYS A 52 6.94 19.95 32.81
CA LYS A 52 8.01 20.05 33.81
C LYS A 52 7.60 19.20 35.01
N ASN A 53 8.46 18.23 35.34
CA ASN A 53 8.15 17.10 36.25
C ASN A 53 7.46 17.50 37.56
N GLY A 54 6.45 16.73 37.95
CA GLY A 54 5.70 16.89 39.21
C GLY A 54 4.36 16.16 39.21
N ASP A 55 3.79 15.95 38.03
CA ASP A 55 2.52 15.27 37.83
C ASP A 55 2.69 13.75 37.71
N LYS A 56 1.85 12.95 38.38
CA LYS A 56 1.93 11.46 38.32
C LYS A 56 1.53 10.90 36.96
N ASP A 57 0.77 11.67 36.18
CA ASP A 57 0.33 11.35 34.83
C ASP A 57 1.32 11.85 33.76
N ASP A 58 2.58 11.41 33.84
CA ASP A 58 3.56 11.72 32.79
C ASP A 58 3.25 10.99 31.48
N ILE A 59 3.36 11.71 30.37
CA ILE A 59 3.14 11.16 29.03
C ILE A 59 4.46 10.54 28.58
N LYS A 60 4.61 9.24 28.81
CA LYS A 60 5.73 8.45 28.28
C LYS A 60 5.89 8.74 26.78
N ASN A 61 7.15 8.90 26.35
CA ASN A 61 7.53 9.23 24.98
C ASN A 61 6.97 10.56 24.43
N PHE A 62 6.47 11.49 25.27
CA PHE A 62 5.94 12.81 24.84
C PHE A 62 6.78 13.47 23.74
N HIS A 63 8.11 13.54 23.94
CA HIS A 63 9.02 14.17 22.99
C HIS A 63 8.99 13.50 21.62
N ASN A 64 9.03 12.16 21.54
CA ASN A 64 9.04 11.42 20.27
C ASN A 64 7.70 11.55 19.53
N ILE A 65 6.58 11.53 20.27
CA ILE A 65 5.24 11.71 19.72
C ILE A 65 5.07 13.14 19.20
N CYS A 66 5.53 14.14 19.97
CA CYS A 66 5.55 15.55 19.57
C CYS A 66 6.41 15.75 18.31
N MET A 67 7.64 15.21 18.28
CA MET A 67 8.52 15.29 17.11
C MET A 67 7.94 14.62 15.85
N SER A 68 7.13 13.58 16.01
CA SER A 68 6.46 12.92 14.87
C SER A 68 5.32 13.76 14.31
N ILE A 69 4.48 14.32 15.18
CA ILE A 69 3.33 15.13 14.76
C ILE A 69 3.79 16.49 14.23
N THR A 70 4.78 17.10 14.87
CA THR A 70 5.31 18.41 14.44
C THR A 70 6.15 18.33 13.18
N GLY A 71 6.79 17.20 12.86
CA GLY A 71 7.45 16.99 11.57
C GLY A 71 6.46 17.06 10.40
N VAL A 72 5.27 16.47 10.57
CA VAL A 72 4.17 16.57 9.60
C VAL A 72 3.63 18.00 9.49
N ILE A 73 3.59 18.77 10.58
CA ILE A 73 3.15 20.18 10.57
C ILE A 73 4.15 21.07 9.83
N ASP A 74 5.45 20.91 10.11
CA ASP A 74 6.50 21.77 9.59
C ASP A 74 6.64 21.62 8.07
N LEU A 75 6.55 20.38 7.57
CA LEU A 75 6.64 20.05 6.14
C LEU A 75 5.28 19.97 5.43
N PHE A 76 4.17 20.33 6.09
CA PHE A 76 2.79 20.05 5.64
C PHE A 76 2.48 20.50 4.19
N ASN A 77 3.06 21.63 3.78
CA ASN A 77 2.87 22.18 2.44
C ASN A 77 3.55 21.32 1.36
N GLU A 78 4.66 20.68 1.68
CA GLU A 78 5.46 19.81 0.80
C GLU A 78 4.83 18.41 0.64
N ILE A 79 4.19 17.90 1.69
CA ILE A 79 3.55 16.56 1.74
C ILE A 79 2.59 16.37 0.58
N ARG A 80 2.77 15.29 -0.18
CA ARG A 80 1.86 14.92 -1.29
C ARG A 80 0.93 13.79 -0.85
N ILE A 81 -0.36 14.04 -0.97
CA ILE A 81 -1.43 13.09 -0.67
C ILE A 81 -2.07 12.61 -1.98
N LEU A 82 -2.18 11.31 -2.14
CA LEU A 82 -2.86 10.64 -3.25
C LEU A 82 -4.37 10.53 -2.99
N ASN A 83 -5.16 10.67 -4.05
CA ASN A 83 -6.60 10.36 -4.12
C ASN A 83 -7.47 10.97 -2.99
N SER A 84 -7.15 12.18 -2.54
CA SER A 84 -7.98 12.94 -1.60
C SER A 84 -9.21 13.48 -2.32
N PHE A 85 -10.32 12.74 -2.25
CA PHE A 85 -11.62 13.12 -2.82
C PHE A 85 -12.20 14.42 -2.23
N ASP A 86 -11.76 14.80 -1.04
CA ASP A 86 -12.08 16.04 -0.35
C ASP A 86 -11.05 17.16 -0.60
N ASN A 87 -10.00 16.89 -1.38
CA ASN A 87 -8.80 17.72 -1.57
C ASN A 87 -8.17 18.22 -0.25
N ASN A 88 -8.44 17.54 0.86
CA ASN A 88 -8.17 18.02 2.19
C ASN A 88 -7.06 17.20 2.87
N LYS A 89 -5.81 17.63 2.66
CA LYS A 89 -4.64 17.11 3.40
C LYS A 89 -4.87 17.09 4.91
N CYS A 90 -5.68 18.02 5.45
CA CYS A 90 -5.97 18.10 6.88
C CYS A 90 -6.81 16.92 7.38
N THR A 91 -7.69 16.35 6.55
CA THR A 91 -8.47 15.16 6.94
C THR A 91 -7.55 13.96 7.12
N VAL A 92 -6.66 13.71 6.15
CA VAL A 92 -5.64 12.64 6.23
C VAL A 92 -4.77 12.82 7.48
N PHE A 93 -4.23 14.03 7.67
CA PHE A 93 -3.38 14.34 8.83
C PHE A 93 -4.12 14.17 10.15
N ALA A 94 -5.36 14.66 10.28
CA ALA A 94 -6.13 14.50 11.52
C ALA A 94 -6.42 13.03 11.82
N LEU A 95 -6.82 12.23 10.83
CA LEU A 95 -7.08 10.80 11.01
C LEU A 95 -5.81 10.02 11.36
N TRP A 96 -4.70 10.30 10.67
CA TRP A 96 -3.38 9.72 10.99
C TRP A 96 -2.91 10.09 12.38
N MET A 97 -2.96 11.37 12.74
CA MET A 97 -2.50 11.88 14.02
C MET A 97 -3.28 11.25 15.17
N TYR A 98 -4.60 11.14 15.05
CA TYR A 98 -5.43 10.55 16.09
C TYR A 98 -5.32 9.02 16.15
N ASP A 99 -5.17 8.31 15.03
CA ASP A 99 -4.82 6.88 14.99
C ASP A 99 -3.44 6.61 15.61
N TYR A 100 -2.46 7.47 15.31
CA TYR A 100 -1.12 7.42 15.87
C TYR A 100 -1.12 7.63 17.39
N LEU A 101 -1.83 8.65 17.87
CA LEU A 101 -1.98 8.91 19.31
C LEU A 101 -2.73 7.79 20.04
N ILE A 102 -3.72 7.16 19.41
CA ILE A 102 -4.37 5.97 19.97
C ILE A 102 -3.36 4.83 20.13
N LYS A 103 -2.54 4.55 19.11
CA LYS A 103 -1.53 3.47 19.16
C LYS A 103 -0.46 3.69 20.24
N GLU A 104 -0.04 4.94 20.47
CA GLU A 104 1.03 5.27 21.42
C GLU A 104 0.54 5.48 22.87
N LEU A 105 -0.69 6.00 23.07
CA LEU A 105 -1.14 6.52 24.37
C LEU A 105 -2.41 5.89 24.95
N LYS A 106 -3.20 5.14 24.16
CA LYS A 106 -4.41 4.47 24.67
C LYS A 106 -4.04 3.37 25.67
N TYR A 107 -4.76 3.31 26.78
CA TYR A 107 -4.59 2.25 27.77
C TYR A 107 -5.95 1.65 28.14
N HIS A 108 -6.20 0.40 27.74
CA HIS A 108 -7.54 -0.22 27.74
C HIS A 108 -8.59 0.68 27.05
N TYR A 109 -9.55 1.22 27.79
CA TYR A 109 -10.57 2.16 27.30
C TYR A 109 -10.30 3.61 27.77
N ASP A 110 -9.16 3.85 28.43
CA ASP A 110 -8.73 5.19 28.80
C ASP A 110 -8.05 5.91 27.62
N TYR A 111 -8.47 7.15 27.51
CA TYR A 111 -8.32 8.08 26.41
C TYR A 111 -7.83 9.46 26.92
N SER A 112 -7.81 9.66 28.24
CA SER A 112 -7.40 10.88 28.95
C SER A 112 -6.02 11.39 28.52
N LYS A 113 -5.06 10.49 28.33
CA LYS A 113 -3.68 10.81 27.91
C LYS A 113 -3.61 11.44 26.54
N ILE A 114 -4.50 11.08 25.62
CA ILE A 114 -4.56 11.70 24.30
C ILE A 114 -5.13 13.12 24.42
N ALA A 115 -6.19 13.32 25.20
CA ALA A 115 -6.74 14.66 25.46
C ALA A 115 -5.69 15.56 26.14
N LYS A 116 -4.95 15.03 27.13
CA LYS A 116 -3.84 15.72 27.80
C LYS A 116 -2.72 16.09 26.81
N PHE A 117 -2.33 15.16 25.94
CA PHE A 117 -1.33 15.40 24.90
C PHE A 117 -1.75 16.52 23.94
N ILE A 118 -2.97 16.44 23.39
CA ILE A 118 -3.53 17.44 22.47
C ILE A 118 -3.58 18.82 23.14
N ASN A 119 -3.99 18.90 24.41
CA ASN A 119 -4.02 20.16 25.16
C ASN A 119 -2.63 20.78 25.33
N ILE A 120 -1.60 19.96 25.58
CA ILE A 120 -0.21 20.43 25.73
C ILE A 120 0.33 20.98 24.40
N ILE A 121 0.09 20.30 23.26
CA ILE A 121 0.61 20.73 21.95
C ILE A 121 -0.25 21.77 21.22
N ASN A 122 -1.45 22.08 21.74
CA ASN A 122 -2.37 23.08 21.21
C ASN A 122 -1.74 24.46 20.87
N PRO A 123 -0.74 24.99 21.62
CA PRO A 123 -0.06 26.22 21.24
C PRO A 123 0.64 26.14 19.87
N ILE A 124 1.23 24.98 19.52
CA ILE A 124 1.81 24.75 18.18
C ILE A 124 0.69 24.73 17.15
N PHE A 125 -0.39 23.97 17.38
CA PHE A 125 -1.52 23.91 16.44
C PHE A 125 -2.11 25.29 16.15
N LYS A 126 -2.26 26.15 17.15
CA LYS A 126 -2.74 27.53 16.95
C LYS A 126 -1.76 28.39 16.15
N ARG A 127 -0.45 28.25 16.39
CA ARG A 127 0.59 28.97 15.65
C ARG A 127 0.62 28.54 14.18
N TYR A 128 0.50 27.25 13.91
CA TYR A 128 0.58 26.70 12.55
C TYR A 128 -0.76 26.62 11.80
N SER A 129 -1.93 26.74 12.47
CA SER A 129 -3.24 26.62 11.80
C SER A 129 -3.42 27.60 10.63
N THR A 130 -2.76 28.75 10.68
CA THR A 130 -2.77 29.75 9.61
C THR A 130 -1.83 29.38 8.46
N SER A 131 -0.68 28.75 8.72
CA SER A 131 0.31 28.39 7.68
C SER A 131 -0.01 27.07 6.97
N ILE A 132 -0.68 26.13 7.66
CA ILE A 132 -1.10 24.84 7.08
C ILE A 132 -2.56 24.83 6.58
N GLY A 133 -3.33 25.88 6.88
CA GLY A 133 -4.75 26.00 6.50
C GLY A 133 -5.72 25.06 7.22
N CYS A 134 -5.22 24.24 8.15
CA CYS A 134 -6.00 23.18 8.80
C CYS A 134 -6.68 23.65 10.09
N LYS A 135 -8.01 23.56 10.10
CA LYS A 135 -8.79 23.46 11.34
C LYS A 135 -8.72 22.02 11.85
N ILE A 136 -7.67 21.70 12.61
CA ILE A 136 -7.54 20.40 13.28
C ILE A 136 -8.75 20.24 14.21
N PRO A 137 -9.62 19.23 14.00
CA PRO A 137 -10.82 19.05 14.82
C PRO A 137 -10.42 18.86 16.27
N SER A 138 -11.08 19.59 17.18
CA SER A 138 -10.88 19.41 18.62
C SER A 138 -11.19 17.96 19.00
N TYR A 139 -10.40 17.41 19.92
CA TYR A 139 -10.58 16.07 20.45
C TYR A 139 -11.99 15.89 21.04
N ILE A 140 -12.88 15.17 20.34
CA ILE A 140 -14.24 14.88 20.80
C ILE A 140 -14.58 13.42 20.47
N GLY A 141 -14.81 12.60 21.49
CA GLY A 141 -15.31 11.22 21.32
C GLY A 141 -14.44 10.37 20.40
N ILE A 142 -13.11 10.38 20.61
CA ILE A 142 -12.11 9.89 19.65
C ILE A 142 -12.35 8.45 19.16
N GLU A 143 -12.98 7.61 19.97
CA GLU A 143 -13.23 6.20 19.68
C GLU A 143 -14.01 5.95 18.37
N ARG A 144 -15.16 6.61 18.17
CA ARG A 144 -15.92 6.53 16.91
C ARG A 144 -15.28 7.39 15.81
N TYR A 145 -14.71 8.53 16.23
CA TYR A 145 -14.04 9.45 15.32
C TYR A 145 -12.84 8.84 14.60
N VAL A 146 -12.07 7.97 15.25
CA VAL A 146 -10.91 7.33 14.60
C VAL A 146 -11.29 5.98 14.04
N GLY A 147 -12.00 5.12 14.78
CA GLY A 147 -12.31 3.77 14.28
C GLY A 147 -13.15 3.80 13.01
N THR A 148 -14.39 4.26 13.11
CA THR A 148 -15.36 4.22 12.01
C THR A 148 -15.00 5.20 10.89
N LEU A 149 -14.69 6.45 11.23
CA LEU A 149 -14.44 7.49 10.22
C LEU A 149 -13.22 7.17 9.36
N LYS A 150 -12.12 6.70 9.97
CA LYS A 150 -10.91 6.28 9.25
C LYS A 150 -11.20 5.09 8.34
N ILE A 151 -11.94 4.09 8.81
CA ILE A 151 -12.34 2.94 7.98
C ILE A 151 -13.10 3.37 6.72
N LEU A 152 -14.04 4.32 6.86
CA LEU A 152 -14.81 4.85 5.73
C LEU A 152 -13.99 5.80 4.84
N TYR A 153 -13.05 6.54 5.43
CA TYR A 153 -12.19 7.48 4.70
C TYR A 153 -11.12 6.75 3.88
N ASP A 154 -10.51 5.71 4.45
CA ASP A 154 -9.58 4.81 3.78
C ASP A 154 -10.27 4.07 2.62
N PHE A 155 -11.53 3.64 2.80
CA PHE A 155 -12.37 3.07 1.72
C PHE A 155 -12.63 4.10 0.60
N ALA A 156 -12.90 5.35 0.96
CA ALA A 156 -13.19 6.42 0.00
C ALA A 156 -11.93 6.90 -0.77
N ILE A 157 -10.77 7.00 -0.12
CA ILE A 157 -9.47 7.27 -0.77
C ILE A 157 -9.10 6.16 -1.75
N ASN A 158 -9.45 4.91 -1.43
CA ASN A 158 -9.20 3.76 -2.30
C ASN A 158 -10.24 3.60 -3.43
N TYR A 159 -11.26 4.49 -3.54
CA TYR A 159 -12.38 4.33 -4.47
C TYR A 159 -11.93 4.07 -5.92
N ASP A 160 -11.02 4.90 -6.46
CA ASP A 160 -10.58 4.77 -7.86
C ASP A 160 -9.81 3.46 -8.10
N THR A 161 -8.97 3.05 -7.13
CA THR A 161 -8.23 1.77 -7.18
C THR A 161 -9.18 0.57 -7.12
N ILE A 162 -10.19 0.63 -6.24
CA ILE A 162 -11.24 -0.38 -6.12
C ILE A 162 -12.05 -0.45 -7.41
N MET A 163 -12.46 0.70 -7.98
CA MET A 163 -13.27 0.75 -9.19
C MET A 163 -12.51 0.25 -10.43
N LEU A 164 -11.22 0.58 -10.54
CA LEU A 164 -10.34 0.07 -11.60
C LEU A 164 -10.21 -1.46 -11.52
N HIS A 165 -9.94 -2.00 -10.32
CA HIS A 165 -9.87 -3.45 -10.10
C HIS A 165 -11.19 -4.16 -10.45
N ILE A 166 -12.34 -3.62 -10.02
CA ILE A 166 -13.67 -4.16 -10.39
C ILE A 166 -13.86 -4.13 -11.91
N SER A 167 -13.48 -3.03 -12.57
CA SER A 167 -13.66 -2.84 -14.02
C SER A 167 -12.80 -3.81 -14.84
N ASN A 168 -11.51 -3.94 -14.50
CA ASN A 168 -10.58 -4.88 -15.14
C ASN A 168 -11.09 -6.33 -15.06
N ASN A 169 -11.65 -6.72 -13.91
CA ASN A 169 -12.20 -8.06 -13.67
C ASN A 169 -13.64 -8.23 -14.19
N ARG A 170 -14.11 -7.38 -15.12
CA ARG A 170 -15.45 -7.44 -15.73
C ARG A 170 -16.58 -7.41 -14.68
N ASN A 171 -16.40 -6.59 -13.64
CA ASN A 171 -17.26 -6.50 -12.46
C ASN A 171 -17.30 -7.75 -11.55
N LYS A 172 -16.45 -8.76 -11.80
CA LYS A 172 -16.31 -9.93 -10.93
C LYS A 172 -15.25 -9.72 -9.85
N CYS A 173 -15.37 -10.43 -8.73
CA CYS A 173 -14.44 -10.33 -7.61
C CYS A 173 -14.43 -11.59 -6.73
N SER A 174 -13.38 -11.72 -5.90
CA SER A 174 -13.29 -12.77 -4.89
C SER A 174 -14.37 -12.61 -3.81
N GLU A 175 -14.63 -13.68 -3.06
CA GLU A 175 -15.52 -13.64 -1.90
C GLU A 175 -15.06 -12.65 -0.83
N GLU A 176 -13.75 -12.67 -0.51
CA GLU A 176 -13.11 -11.76 0.45
C GLU A 176 -13.33 -10.29 0.05
N PHE A 177 -13.12 -9.95 -1.22
CA PHE A 177 -13.28 -8.58 -1.72
C PHE A 177 -14.75 -8.15 -1.84
N SER A 178 -15.64 -9.05 -2.28
CA SER A 178 -17.09 -8.80 -2.29
C SER A 178 -17.61 -8.53 -0.87
N LYS A 179 -17.13 -9.29 0.12
CA LYS A 179 -17.47 -9.10 1.53
C LYS A 179 -16.93 -7.77 2.06
N TYR A 180 -15.66 -7.45 1.80
CA TYR A 180 -15.05 -6.17 2.17
C TYR A 180 -15.88 -4.98 1.68
N ILE A 181 -16.24 -4.93 0.39
CA ILE A 181 -17.06 -3.84 -0.16
C ILE A 181 -18.42 -3.77 0.53
N LYS A 182 -19.13 -4.90 0.66
CA LYS A 182 -20.46 -4.95 1.30
C LYS A 182 -20.43 -4.45 2.74
N GLU A 183 -19.39 -4.78 3.50
CA GLU A 183 -19.22 -4.31 4.88
C GLU A 183 -18.98 -2.79 4.94
N LYS A 184 -18.15 -2.22 4.06
CA LYS A 184 -17.93 -0.76 4.03
C LYS A 184 -19.15 0.01 3.54
N VAL A 185 -19.85 -0.49 2.53
CA VAL A 185 -21.11 0.10 2.03
C VAL A 185 -22.20 0.05 3.10
N LYS A 186 -22.34 -1.06 3.82
CA LYS A 186 -23.27 -1.19 4.94
C LYS A 186 -22.94 -0.17 6.04
N LEU A 187 -21.67 -0.11 6.47
CA LEU A 187 -21.22 0.83 7.51
C LEU A 187 -21.47 2.29 7.09
N LEU A 188 -21.19 2.65 5.84
CA LEU A 188 -21.45 3.99 5.32
C LEU A 188 -22.95 4.34 5.34
N LYS A 189 -23.82 3.37 5.02
CA LYS A 189 -25.27 3.54 5.10
C LYS A 189 -25.74 3.77 6.54
N GLU A 190 -25.27 2.94 7.47
CA GLU A 190 -25.60 3.06 8.90
C GLU A 190 -25.16 4.43 9.46
N GLU A 191 -23.94 4.88 9.15
CA GLU A 191 -23.48 6.21 9.59
C GLU A 191 -24.21 7.37 8.89
N LYS A 192 -24.59 7.23 7.60
CA LYS A 192 -25.44 8.21 6.90
C LYS A 192 -26.78 8.39 7.61
N GLU A 193 -27.42 7.28 8.00
CA GLU A 193 -28.72 7.29 8.69
C GLU A 193 -28.57 7.86 10.11
N ASN A 194 -27.56 7.42 10.88
CA ASN A 194 -27.28 7.91 12.22
C ASN A 194 -26.96 9.42 12.26
N CYS A 195 -26.32 9.96 11.22
CA CYS A 195 -25.87 11.35 11.17
C CYS A 195 -26.77 12.30 10.37
N ALA A 196 -27.91 11.84 9.84
CA ALA A 196 -28.84 12.65 9.05
C ALA A 196 -29.44 13.85 9.82
N HIS A 197 -29.75 13.65 11.11
CA HIS A 197 -30.38 14.67 11.98
C HIS A 197 -29.63 14.90 13.30
N SER A 198 -28.46 14.27 13.47
CA SER A 198 -27.69 14.32 14.71
C SER A 198 -26.78 15.55 14.77
N THR A 199 -26.94 16.35 15.83
CA THR A 199 -26.03 17.47 16.15
C THR A 199 -24.74 17.01 16.85
N HIS A 200 -24.60 15.70 17.10
CA HIS A 200 -23.45 15.13 17.80
C HIS A 200 -22.14 15.51 17.07
N PRO A 201 -21.07 15.90 17.78
CA PRO A 201 -19.85 16.42 17.15
C PRO A 201 -19.22 15.48 16.11
N TYR A 202 -19.26 14.17 16.34
CA TYR A 202 -18.88 13.16 15.35
C TYR A 202 -19.63 13.32 14.03
N CYS A 203 -20.96 13.49 14.07
CA CYS A 203 -21.80 13.61 12.89
C CYS A 203 -21.58 14.91 12.13
N ARG A 204 -21.18 16.00 12.80
CA ARG A 204 -20.73 17.22 12.13
C ARG A 204 -19.51 16.92 11.25
N VAL A 205 -18.49 16.25 11.79
CA VAL A 205 -17.28 15.95 11.01
C VAL A 205 -17.51 14.87 9.94
N PHE A 206 -18.36 13.86 10.22
CA PHE A 206 -18.80 12.92 9.20
C PHE A 206 -19.47 13.65 8.02
N ASN A 207 -20.42 14.54 8.28
CA ASN A 207 -21.09 15.33 7.25
C ASN A 207 -20.18 16.40 6.61
N ASP A 208 -19.05 16.75 7.23
CA ASP A 208 -18.02 17.62 6.64
C ASP A 208 -17.12 16.90 5.64
N ILE A 209 -16.75 15.65 5.94
CA ILE A 209 -15.93 14.81 5.05
C ILE A 209 -16.79 14.16 3.95
N PHE A 210 -17.90 13.53 4.32
CA PHE A 210 -18.74 12.74 3.43
C PHE A 210 -19.91 13.57 2.87
N LYS A 211 -19.63 14.41 1.87
CA LYS A 211 -20.68 15.14 1.14
C LYS A 211 -21.52 14.18 0.29
N GLN A 212 -22.81 14.49 0.07
CA GLN A 212 -23.78 13.59 -0.60
C GLN A 212 -23.29 12.98 -1.94
N PRO A 213 -22.65 13.72 -2.87
CA PRO A 213 -22.19 13.12 -4.14
C PRO A 213 -21.12 12.04 -3.96
N LEU A 214 -20.31 12.12 -2.91
CA LEU A 214 -19.36 11.07 -2.54
C LEU A 214 -20.09 9.87 -1.93
N ILE A 215 -20.99 10.12 -0.98
CA ILE A 215 -21.79 9.08 -0.33
C ILE A 215 -22.52 8.24 -1.39
N GLU A 216 -23.14 8.87 -2.37
CA GLU A 216 -23.87 8.19 -3.44
C GLU A 216 -22.96 7.31 -4.30
N LYS A 217 -21.78 7.80 -4.72
CA LYS A 217 -20.77 7.00 -5.43
C LYS A 217 -20.31 5.79 -4.60
N LEU A 218 -20.00 5.99 -3.33
CA LEU A 218 -19.53 4.93 -2.44
C LEU A 218 -20.61 3.87 -2.18
N LEU A 219 -21.88 4.28 -2.00
CA LEU A 219 -23.00 3.35 -1.82
C LEU A 219 -23.33 2.52 -3.08
N GLN A 220 -22.90 2.97 -4.26
CA GLN A 220 -23.05 2.24 -5.52
C GLN A 220 -21.96 1.18 -5.76
N LEU A 221 -20.86 1.19 -4.99
CA LEU A 221 -19.79 0.19 -5.13
C LEU A 221 -20.32 -1.23 -4.85
N LYS A 222 -20.17 -2.09 -5.84
CA LYS A 222 -20.50 -3.52 -5.77
C LYS A 222 -19.71 -4.29 -6.81
N CYS A 223 -19.50 -5.57 -6.55
CA CYS A 223 -18.93 -6.51 -7.51
C CYS A 223 -19.59 -7.89 -7.34
N THR A 224 -19.68 -8.63 -8.44
CA THR A 224 -20.27 -9.97 -8.50
C THR A 224 -19.25 -10.97 -7.97
N LYS A 225 -19.56 -11.65 -6.86
CA LYS A 225 -18.74 -12.77 -6.36
C LYS A 225 -18.66 -13.84 -7.44
N VAL A 226 -17.44 -14.26 -7.81
CA VAL A 226 -17.23 -15.45 -8.66
C VAL A 226 -17.72 -16.69 -7.91
N THR A 227 -18.50 -17.57 -8.56
CA THR A 227 -18.98 -18.80 -7.92
C THR A 227 -17.90 -19.89 -7.91
N SER A 228 -18.07 -20.92 -7.08
CA SER A 228 -17.23 -22.13 -7.09
C SER A 228 -17.19 -22.78 -8.47
N ASP A 229 -18.32 -22.77 -9.15
CA ASP A 229 -18.51 -23.45 -10.44
C ASP A 229 -17.82 -22.66 -11.56
N GLU A 230 -17.92 -21.33 -11.53
CA GLU A 230 -17.15 -20.46 -12.43
C GLU A 230 -15.63 -20.59 -12.20
N ILE A 231 -15.17 -20.69 -10.95
CA ILE A 231 -13.75 -20.95 -10.64
C ILE A 231 -13.33 -22.31 -11.21
N LYS A 232 -14.17 -23.34 -11.07
CA LYS A 232 -13.90 -24.68 -11.58
C LYS A 232 -13.80 -24.67 -13.12
N THR A 233 -14.75 -24.06 -13.82
CA THR A 233 -14.71 -23.92 -15.29
C THR A 233 -13.46 -23.16 -15.76
N ILE A 234 -13.11 -22.04 -15.11
CA ILE A 234 -11.88 -21.28 -15.43
C ILE A 234 -10.62 -22.13 -15.20
N LEU A 235 -10.61 -23.00 -14.19
CA LEU A 235 -9.49 -23.89 -13.90
C LEU A 235 -9.39 -25.01 -14.95
N GLU A 236 -10.51 -25.62 -15.33
CA GLU A 236 -10.62 -26.65 -16.37
C GLU A 236 -10.20 -26.11 -17.74
N GLU A 237 -10.69 -24.93 -18.12
CA GLU A 237 -10.25 -24.21 -19.34
C GLU A 237 -8.74 -23.91 -19.32
N LYS A 238 -8.19 -23.47 -18.19
CA LYS A 238 -6.74 -23.19 -18.09
C LYS A 238 -5.88 -24.45 -18.17
N LEU A 239 -6.28 -25.56 -17.56
CA LEU A 239 -5.57 -26.84 -17.70
C LEU A 239 -5.63 -27.35 -19.15
N GLN A 240 -6.79 -27.29 -19.80
CA GLN A 240 -6.94 -27.75 -21.19
C GLN A 240 -6.09 -26.91 -22.17
N ASN A 241 -6.04 -25.59 -21.99
CA ASN A 241 -5.21 -24.72 -22.83
C ASN A 241 -3.70 -24.92 -22.60
N GLN A 242 -3.26 -25.32 -21.40
CA GLN A 242 -1.86 -25.69 -21.15
C GLN A 242 -1.45 -26.99 -21.85
N HIS A 243 -2.38 -27.96 -21.99
CA HIS A 243 -2.12 -29.19 -22.74
C HIS A 243 -1.99 -28.99 -24.26
N PHE A 244 -2.43 -27.85 -24.81
CA PHE A 244 -2.37 -27.57 -26.25
C PHE A 244 -1.09 -26.87 -26.73
N GLU A 245 -0.26 -26.31 -25.84
CA GLU A 245 1.01 -25.65 -26.24
C GLU A 245 2.21 -26.63 -26.33
N ASP A 246 2.12 -27.84 -25.74
CA ASP A 246 3.20 -28.84 -25.76
C ASP A 246 3.13 -29.85 -26.94
N GLU A 247 2.02 -29.92 -27.70
CA GLU A 247 1.81 -30.92 -28.78
C GLU A 247 1.96 -30.37 -30.22
N HIS A 248 2.90 -29.44 -30.48
CA HIS A 248 3.28 -29.08 -31.85
C HIS A 248 4.77 -29.22 -32.18
N TYR A 249 5.29 -30.43 -31.96
CA TYR A 249 6.45 -30.94 -32.70
C TYR A 249 6.02 -32.17 -33.50
N ASN A 250 5.55 -31.95 -34.73
CA ASN A 250 5.26 -33.04 -35.65
C ASN A 250 6.26 -33.07 -36.81
N TYR A 251 6.79 -34.26 -37.05
CA TYR A 251 7.92 -34.59 -37.88
C TYR A 251 7.53 -34.68 -39.36
N ILE A 252 8.28 -34.02 -40.24
CA ILE A 252 8.35 -34.38 -41.67
C ILE A 252 9.83 -34.41 -42.09
N ASP A 253 10.29 -35.58 -42.50
CA ASP A 253 11.57 -35.83 -43.15
C ASP A 253 11.37 -36.05 -44.66
N VAL A 254 12.49 -36.15 -45.38
CA VAL A 254 12.72 -36.65 -46.75
C VAL A 254 12.99 -35.58 -47.82
N HIS A 255 14.30 -35.33 -47.99
CA HIS A 255 15.07 -35.03 -49.22
C HIS A 255 14.54 -34.04 -50.28
N GLY A 256 15.35 -33.00 -50.58
CA GLY A 256 15.32 -32.36 -51.91
C GLY A 256 16.19 -31.11 -52.14
N LYS A 257 17.42 -31.30 -52.68
CA LYS A 257 18.24 -30.34 -53.46
C LYS A 257 18.57 -28.92 -52.92
N ASN A 258 19.88 -28.68 -52.80
CA ASN A 258 20.64 -27.49 -53.23
C ASN A 258 19.89 -26.21 -53.62
N SER A 259 20.29 -25.10 -53.00
CA SER A 259 20.76 -23.90 -53.71
C SER A 259 21.75 -23.10 -52.87
N ARG A 260 22.89 -22.74 -53.46
CA ARG A 260 23.89 -21.85 -52.85
C ARG A 260 23.44 -20.41 -53.10
N ILE A 261 23.42 -19.56 -52.07
CA ILE A 261 23.69 -18.14 -52.23
C ILE A 261 24.72 -17.74 -51.17
N ASP A 262 25.86 -17.26 -51.65
CA ASP A 262 26.99 -16.72 -50.91
C ASP A 262 26.74 -15.22 -50.64
N PHE A 263 27.13 -14.73 -49.46
CA PHE A 263 27.51 -13.33 -49.29
C PHE A 263 28.52 -13.18 -48.16
N ARG A 264 29.79 -13.02 -48.55
CA ARG A 264 30.93 -12.76 -47.67
C ARG A 264 31.33 -11.29 -47.71
N ALA A 265 31.49 -10.67 -46.54
CA ALA A 265 32.34 -9.50 -46.30
C ALA A 265 32.76 -9.53 -44.82
N GLN A 266 33.95 -10.04 -44.50
CA GLN A 266 35.15 -9.25 -44.14
C GLN A 266 34.94 -8.38 -42.88
N GLU A 267 35.45 -8.78 -41.72
CA GLU A 267 36.86 -8.78 -41.26
C GLU A 267 37.25 -7.46 -40.57
N GLN A 268 37.75 -7.56 -39.32
CA GLN A 268 39.11 -7.13 -39.02
C GLN A 268 39.63 -7.72 -37.69
N HIS A 269 40.93 -8.04 -37.68
CA HIS A 269 41.65 -8.64 -36.55
C HIS A 269 42.23 -7.59 -35.58
N LYS A 270 42.39 -7.98 -34.30
CA LYS A 270 43.72 -8.00 -33.67
C LYS A 270 43.80 -8.90 -32.42
N ARG A 271 44.78 -9.80 -32.39
CA ARG A 271 45.40 -10.36 -31.16
C ARG A 271 46.84 -9.84 -31.07
N ILE A 272 47.37 -9.68 -29.86
CA ILE A 272 48.82 -9.66 -29.56
C ILE A 272 49.06 -10.47 -28.26
N ILE A 273 50.26 -11.04 -28.14
CA ILE A 273 50.76 -12.13 -27.28
C ILE A 273 52.20 -11.72 -26.85
N SER A 274 52.77 -11.98 -25.67
CA SER A 274 52.38 -12.70 -24.43
C SER A 274 52.91 -11.95 -23.19
N ASP A 275 52.89 -12.54 -21.98
CA ASP A 275 54.12 -13.03 -21.31
C ASP A 275 53.86 -13.58 -19.88
N GLU A 276 54.63 -14.60 -19.49
CA GLU A 276 54.72 -15.26 -18.17
C GLU A 276 56.23 -15.51 -17.90
N PRO A 277 56.73 -15.65 -16.65
CA PRO A 277 56.48 -16.89 -15.88
C PRO A 277 56.49 -16.83 -14.33
N SER A 278 55.79 -17.80 -13.74
CA SER A 278 56.17 -18.57 -12.52
C SER A 278 56.32 -17.91 -11.13
N SER A 279 55.40 -18.24 -10.20
CA SER A 279 55.74 -19.02 -8.98
C SER A 279 54.49 -19.65 -8.33
N THR A 280 54.60 -20.90 -7.86
CA THR A 280 53.55 -21.74 -7.24
C THR A 280 53.63 -21.71 -5.69
N PRO A 281 52.69 -22.34 -4.93
CA PRO A 281 51.25 -22.55 -5.14
C PRO A 281 50.40 -22.22 -3.88
N SER A 282 49.06 -22.15 -3.98
CA SER A 282 48.12 -22.88 -3.08
C SER A 282 46.63 -22.49 -3.22
N ASN A 283 45.77 -23.46 -2.90
CA ASN A 283 44.36 -23.36 -2.50
C ASN A 283 43.31 -22.94 -3.55
N ASN A 284 42.67 -23.96 -4.12
CA ASN A 284 41.49 -23.85 -4.97
C ASN A 284 40.27 -23.35 -4.18
N ILE A 285 39.64 -22.27 -4.62
CA ILE A 285 38.24 -21.96 -4.32
C ILE A 285 37.51 -21.82 -5.66
N MET A 286 36.68 -22.81 -6.00
CA MET A 286 35.97 -22.85 -7.27
C MET A 286 34.77 -21.90 -7.22
N GLY A 287 34.96 -20.67 -7.69
CA GLY A 287 33.91 -19.67 -7.80
C GLY A 287 32.88 -20.05 -8.87
N THR A 288 31.69 -20.46 -8.45
CA THR A 288 30.56 -20.73 -9.36
C THR A 288 29.85 -19.43 -9.74
N THR A 289 30.30 -18.82 -10.84
CA THR A 289 29.60 -17.70 -11.48
C THR A 289 28.30 -18.18 -12.13
N LEU A 290 27.18 -18.08 -11.41
CA LEU A 290 25.86 -18.24 -12.03
C LEU A 290 25.58 -17.05 -12.97
N PRO A 291 25.13 -17.27 -14.22
CA PRO A 291 24.77 -16.18 -15.14
C PRO A 291 23.45 -15.53 -14.72
N VAL A 292 23.52 -14.33 -14.13
CA VAL A 292 22.36 -13.52 -13.70
C VAL A 292 21.68 -12.83 -14.90
N VAL A 293 21.32 -13.61 -15.92
CA VAL A 293 20.62 -13.13 -17.13
C VAL A 293 19.29 -13.88 -17.34
N GLY A 294 19.10 -15.05 -16.71
CA GLY A 294 17.83 -15.79 -16.77
C GLY A 294 16.68 -15.20 -15.93
N SER A 295 16.97 -14.38 -14.93
CA SER A 295 15.97 -13.85 -13.98
C SER A 295 15.21 -12.62 -14.49
N VAL A 296 15.70 -11.90 -15.51
CA VAL A 296 15.06 -10.68 -16.03
C VAL A 296 13.90 -11.02 -16.97
N PHE A 297 14.00 -12.12 -17.71
CA PHE A 297 12.95 -12.54 -18.65
C PHE A 297 11.71 -13.10 -17.95
N THR A 298 11.86 -13.82 -16.83
CA THR A 298 10.71 -14.28 -16.04
C THR A 298 9.93 -13.11 -15.43
N MET A 299 10.61 -12.06 -14.97
CA MET A 299 9.97 -10.84 -14.47
C MET A 299 9.17 -10.13 -15.58
N SER A 300 9.65 -10.11 -16.83
CA SER A 300 8.94 -9.48 -17.95
C SER A 300 7.69 -10.27 -18.39
N LEU A 301 7.75 -11.61 -18.35
CA LEU A 301 6.58 -12.46 -18.62
C LEU A 301 5.55 -12.38 -17.50
N LEU A 302 5.98 -12.42 -16.24
CA LEU A 302 5.09 -12.23 -15.08
C LEU A 302 4.41 -10.85 -15.09
N TYR A 303 5.13 -9.79 -15.46
CA TYR A 303 4.55 -8.44 -15.63
C TYR A 303 3.41 -8.41 -16.67
N ARG A 304 3.58 -9.11 -17.81
CA ARG A 304 2.53 -9.22 -18.84
C ARG A 304 1.35 -10.10 -18.43
N VAL A 305 1.57 -11.10 -17.58
CA VAL A 305 0.51 -11.95 -17.01
C VAL A 305 -0.25 -11.21 -15.90
N MET A 306 0.43 -10.39 -15.10
CA MET A 306 -0.16 -9.57 -14.03
C MET A 306 -1.10 -8.49 -14.56
N ILE A 307 -0.70 -7.73 -15.61
CA ILE A 307 -1.57 -6.71 -16.24
C ILE A 307 -2.87 -7.31 -16.79
N LYS A 308 -2.91 -8.61 -17.10
CA LYS A 308 -4.11 -9.32 -17.57
C LYS A 308 -4.95 -10.00 -16.48
N ASN A 309 -4.51 -10.02 -15.23
CA ASN A 309 -5.20 -10.70 -14.11
C ASN A 309 -5.25 -9.84 -12.82
N LEU A 310 -5.15 -8.51 -12.94
CA LEU A 310 -5.29 -7.52 -11.86
C LEU A 310 -6.52 -6.64 -12.06
#